data_AF-A0A0Q7AHX1-F1
#
_entry.id   AF-A0A0Q7AHX1-F1
#
_cell.length_a   1.000
_cell.length_b   1.000
_cell.length_c   1.000
_cell.angle_alpha   90.00
_cell.angle_beta   90.00
_cell.angle_gamma   90.00
#
_symmetry.space_group_name_H-M   'P 1'
#
loop_
_entity.id
_entity.type
_entity.pdbx_description
1 polymer ?
#
loop_
_entity_poly.entity_id
_entity_poly.type
_entity_poly.pdbx_seq_one_letter_code
_entity_poly.pdbx_strand_id
1 'polypeptide(L)'
;MTALTACGGADGTAPAADGMEQALARRIRTTPIGTAPAPAPAPAPAPAPAPAPTPSTASCTAAAAPAKPADALDVRNFGAVPDDGRDDTAAIQAGLDALEPGQWLVFPAGTYLHSQRLNVRVPGAVLWSEGATLKATNAQDQAVMLSADGASIYNFTLTAVTGSRLGAPWQSRIAIFDRVDRTSHLVGNVIRGNHVINGGDPGTALANSASSAGIFVYRADGFLVDGNEVRRSLSDGIHVTGGSRNGRVINNVVRETGDDMIAMVSYLRTGDWMTETAASLSSTFAADVDLQRVRNVLVSNNDVEGQYWGRGISVVGGADITIRSNRIARTTLAAGVLIAREANYVTWGVSNVLVQGNSISDVQTTTPLYTPAGWPTTVSRTYHGGIEIHAFIFDDERKVDTLATQLAVRDVMVDGNSVTGTLADGVRIGEGTGVSTTYSGLRADGSSVSRTASGGAIGRVSLRSLALSATGYKPLEIKTQPTTTMNVYCEAITSQGAPLTDASCFGAAPIVSGATMSCSGA
;
A
#
# COMPACT_ATOMS: atom_id res chain seq x y z
N MET A 1 -9.79 -9.10 13.68
CA MET A 1 -9.14 -7.88 13.17
C MET A 1 -8.52 -8.19 11.82
N THR A 2 -9.29 -7.96 10.75
CA THR A 2 -8.91 -8.15 9.35
C THR A 2 -8.15 -6.90 8.88
N ALA A 3 -6.82 -6.93 8.88
CA ALA A 3 -6.00 -5.83 8.39
C ALA A 3 -5.81 -5.84 6.87
N LEU A 4 -6.22 -6.93 6.19
CA LEU A 4 -6.14 -7.08 4.73
C LEU A 4 -7.48 -7.47 4.08
N THR A 5 -8.59 -6.92 4.57
CA THR A 5 -9.79 -6.82 3.74
C THR A 5 -9.49 -5.79 2.66
N ALA A 6 -9.34 -6.27 1.42
CA ALA A 6 -9.05 -5.51 0.20
C ALA A 6 -9.60 -4.08 0.28
N CYS A 7 -8.74 -3.06 0.19
CA CYS A 7 -9.21 -1.79 -0.40
C CYS A 7 -9.53 -2.05 -1.87
N GLY A 8 -10.34 -1.21 -2.53
CA GLY A 8 -10.46 -1.21 -3.99
C GLY A 8 -11.70 -1.87 -4.60
N GLY A 9 -12.71 -1.05 -4.91
CA GLY A 9 -13.70 -1.34 -5.96
C GLY A 9 -15.12 -0.92 -5.59
N ALA A 10 -15.67 0.05 -6.32
CA ALA A 10 -17.05 0.55 -6.15
C ALA A 10 -18.15 -0.49 -6.46
N ASP A 11 -17.78 -1.67 -6.95
CA ASP A 11 -18.70 -2.77 -7.22
C ASP A 11 -18.31 -3.99 -6.39
N GLY A 12 -19.09 -4.25 -5.34
CA GLY A 12 -18.83 -5.35 -4.42
C GLY A 12 -18.90 -6.71 -5.11
N THR A 13 -17.74 -7.34 -5.38
CA THR A 13 -17.62 -8.78 -5.65
C THR A 13 -16.21 -9.35 -5.36
N ALA A 14 -15.38 -8.74 -4.52
CA ALA A 14 -14.26 -9.47 -3.95
C ALA A 14 -14.80 -10.50 -2.93
N PRO A 15 -14.51 -11.81 -3.04
CA PRO A 15 -14.98 -12.77 -2.05
C PRO A 15 -14.36 -12.42 -0.70
N ALA A 16 -15.23 -12.05 0.25
CA ALA A 16 -14.86 -11.77 1.62
C ALA A 16 -14.20 -13.02 2.22
N ALA A 17 -13.04 -12.85 2.86
CA ALA A 17 -12.55 -13.84 3.80
C ALA A 17 -13.44 -13.74 5.05
N ASP A 18 -14.33 -14.72 5.20
CA ASP A 18 -15.23 -14.86 6.35
C ASP A 18 -14.45 -15.02 7.66
N GLY A 19 -14.82 -14.19 8.66
CA GLY A 19 -14.63 -14.44 10.09
C GLY A 19 -13.36 -13.87 10.74
N MET A 20 -13.51 -12.83 11.58
CA MET A 20 -13.28 -12.86 13.05
C MET A 20 -13.30 -11.42 13.64
N GLU A 21 -14.44 -11.01 14.22
CA GLU A 21 -14.75 -9.62 14.60
C GLU A 21 -14.99 -9.36 16.10
N GLN A 22 -14.53 -10.21 17.03
CA GLN A 22 -14.80 -9.99 18.46
C GLN A 22 -13.53 -9.92 19.31
N ALA A 23 -13.19 -8.69 19.72
CA ALA A 23 -12.71 -8.30 21.06
C ALA A 23 -11.82 -7.04 20.97
N LEU A 24 -12.30 -5.91 21.48
CA LEU A 24 -11.60 -4.93 22.34
C LEU A 24 -12.34 -3.59 22.34
N ALA A 25 -13.38 -3.50 23.17
CA ALA A 25 -13.98 -2.24 23.58
C ALA A 25 -13.70 -2.02 25.07
N ARG A 26 -12.84 -1.06 25.43
CA ARG A 26 -13.13 -0.04 26.46
C ARG A 26 -11.94 0.83 26.89
N ARG A 27 -12.28 2.13 26.92
CA ARG A 27 -11.88 3.23 27.85
C ARG A 27 -10.51 3.87 27.64
N ILE A 28 -10.52 5.20 27.50
CA ILE A 28 -9.90 6.16 28.44
C ILE A 28 -10.65 7.50 28.37
N ARG A 29 -10.71 8.18 29.52
CA ARG A 29 -11.49 9.39 29.82
C ARG A 29 -10.75 10.69 29.46
N THR A 30 -11.59 11.72 29.34
CA THR A 30 -11.41 13.15 29.10
C THR A 30 -10.57 13.94 30.13
N THR A 31 -9.85 14.95 29.67
CA THR A 31 -9.52 16.20 30.41
C THR A 31 -9.62 17.42 29.47
N PRO A 32 -9.97 18.64 29.97
CA PRO A 32 -10.34 19.78 29.12
C PRO A 32 -9.15 20.71 28.80
N ILE A 33 -9.16 21.32 27.60
CA ILE A 33 -8.14 22.28 27.13
C ILE A 33 -8.75 23.70 27.15
N GLY A 34 -7.96 24.65 27.66
CA GLY A 34 -8.29 26.08 27.76
C GLY A 34 -8.23 26.86 26.44
N THR A 35 -8.69 28.11 26.51
CA THR A 35 -9.00 29.00 25.38
C THR A 35 -7.77 29.55 24.65
N ALA A 36 -7.85 29.59 23.32
CA ALA A 36 -6.83 30.14 22.41
C ALA A 36 -6.98 31.67 22.20
N PRO A 37 -5.87 32.42 21.98
CA PRO A 37 -5.90 33.86 21.72
C PRO A 37 -6.10 34.22 20.23
N ALA A 38 -6.45 35.48 19.99
CA ALA A 38 -6.88 36.05 18.70
C ALA A 38 -5.80 36.10 17.60
N PRO A 39 -6.19 36.06 16.31
CA PRO A 39 -5.26 35.95 15.18
C PRO A 39 -4.60 37.28 14.79
N ALA A 40 -3.33 37.20 14.38
CA ALA A 40 -2.53 38.29 13.82
C ALA A 40 -2.78 38.47 12.30
N PRO A 41 -2.55 39.68 11.73
CA PRO A 41 -2.91 40.01 10.35
C PRO A 41 -1.96 39.41 9.29
N ALA A 42 -2.51 39.23 8.09
CA ALA A 42 -1.91 38.48 6.98
C ALA A 42 -0.72 39.20 6.29
N PRO A 43 0.32 38.46 5.85
CA PRO A 43 1.45 39.01 5.11
C PRO A 43 1.16 39.19 3.61
N ALA A 44 1.91 40.09 2.98
CA ALA A 44 1.78 40.50 1.58
C ALA A 44 2.26 39.43 0.56
N PRO A 45 1.82 39.49 -0.72
CA PRO A 45 2.02 38.42 -1.70
C PRO A 45 3.47 38.32 -2.22
N ALA A 46 3.95 37.09 -2.41
CA ALA A 46 5.27 36.77 -2.94
C ALA A 46 5.33 36.77 -4.50
N PRO A 47 6.50 37.06 -5.10
CA PRO A 47 6.68 37.11 -6.56
C PRO A 47 6.61 35.72 -7.24
N ALA A 48 6.33 35.73 -8.56
CA ALA A 48 6.02 34.55 -9.36
C ALA A 48 7.17 33.52 -9.46
N PRO A 49 6.87 32.20 -9.51
CA PRO A 49 7.87 31.13 -9.51
C PRO A 49 8.57 30.95 -10.86
N ALA A 50 9.84 30.56 -10.80
CA ALA A 50 10.68 30.18 -11.93
C ALA A 50 10.22 28.85 -12.58
N PRO A 51 10.53 28.60 -13.88
CA PRO A 51 10.14 27.39 -14.59
C PRO A 51 10.72 26.11 -13.94
N ALA A 52 9.90 25.06 -13.91
CA ALA A 52 10.21 23.80 -13.25
C ALA A 52 11.39 23.06 -13.92
N PRO A 53 12.31 22.46 -13.13
CA PRO A 53 13.40 21.65 -13.67
C PRO A 53 12.86 20.40 -14.37
N THR A 54 13.52 19.99 -15.46
CA THR A 54 13.27 18.74 -16.18
C THR A 54 13.36 17.54 -15.23
N PRO A 55 12.47 16.53 -15.33
CA PRO A 55 12.47 15.37 -14.44
C PRO A 55 13.83 14.65 -14.49
N SER A 56 14.49 14.54 -13.35
CA SER A 56 15.69 13.71 -13.21
C SER A 56 15.28 12.24 -13.37
N THR A 57 15.76 11.61 -14.43
CA THR A 57 15.65 10.17 -14.70
C THR A 57 16.58 9.33 -13.81
N ALA A 58 17.02 9.85 -12.66
CA ALA A 58 17.93 9.13 -11.77
C ALA A 58 17.28 7.82 -11.29
N SER A 59 17.66 6.71 -11.94
CA SER A 59 17.29 5.35 -11.55
C SER A 59 17.70 5.12 -10.11
N CYS A 60 16.81 4.50 -9.32
CA CYS A 60 17.16 4.13 -7.95
C CYS A 60 18.21 3.02 -7.97
N THR A 61 19.48 3.40 -7.87
CA THR A 61 20.56 2.40 -7.72
C THR A 61 20.53 1.91 -6.28
N ALA A 62 20.43 0.60 -6.09
CA ALA A 62 20.52 0.01 -4.76
C ALA A 62 21.87 0.36 -4.13
N ALA A 63 21.85 0.80 -2.86
CA ALA A 63 23.08 0.91 -2.09
C ALA A 63 23.70 -0.49 -1.93
N ALA A 64 25.03 -0.57 -1.92
CA ALA A 64 25.71 -1.83 -1.63
C ALA A 64 25.20 -2.42 -0.31
N ALA A 65 24.95 -3.73 -0.29
CA ALA A 65 24.59 -4.41 0.94
C ALA A 65 25.74 -4.28 1.96
N PRO A 66 25.43 -4.20 3.27
CA PRO A 66 26.46 -4.12 4.29
C PRO A 66 27.34 -5.38 4.28
N ALA A 67 28.62 -5.23 4.62
CA ALA A 67 29.52 -6.38 4.78
C ALA A 67 29.25 -7.08 6.11
N LYS A 68 29.22 -8.42 6.09
CA LYS A 68 29.04 -9.25 7.29
C LYS A 68 30.17 -8.97 8.30
N PRO A 69 29.84 -8.64 9.57
CA PRO A 69 30.84 -8.41 10.59
C PRO A 69 31.43 -9.72 11.12
N ALA A 70 32.62 -9.65 11.71
CA ALA A 70 33.35 -10.84 12.17
C ALA A 70 32.72 -11.50 13.41
N ASP A 71 31.95 -10.75 14.19
CA ASP A 71 31.24 -11.17 15.41
C ASP A 71 29.81 -11.65 15.15
N ALA A 72 29.43 -11.84 13.88
CA ALA A 72 28.12 -12.38 13.55
C ALA A 72 27.93 -13.80 14.13
N LEU A 73 26.77 -14.04 14.75
CA LEU A 73 26.42 -15.32 15.34
C LEU A 73 25.86 -16.26 14.27
N ASP A 74 26.21 -17.54 14.34
CA ASP A 74 25.68 -18.58 13.46
C ASP A 74 24.45 -19.22 14.10
N VAL A 75 23.34 -19.29 13.37
CA VAL A 75 22.08 -19.87 13.87
C VAL A 75 22.23 -21.33 14.34
N ARG A 76 23.18 -22.08 13.77
CA ARG A 76 23.44 -23.48 14.14
C ARG A 76 24.00 -23.63 15.55
N ASN A 77 24.65 -22.59 16.07
CA ASN A 77 25.13 -22.59 17.46
C ASN A 77 23.99 -22.59 18.49
N PHE A 78 22.76 -22.30 18.04
CA PHE A 78 21.54 -22.34 18.85
C PHE A 78 20.71 -23.60 18.61
N GLY A 79 21.22 -24.55 17.82
CA GLY A 79 20.59 -25.85 17.59
C GLY A 79 19.74 -25.94 16.33
N ALA A 80 19.73 -24.92 15.47
CA ALA A 80 19.05 -25.00 14.17
C ALA A 80 19.87 -25.89 13.21
N VAL A 81 19.21 -26.80 12.51
CA VAL A 81 19.86 -27.75 11.62
C VAL A 81 19.15 -27.71 10.26
N PRO A 82 19.76 -27.11 9.22
CA PRO A 82 19.11 -27.06 7.92
C PRO A 82 18.94 -28.45 7.32
N ASP A 83 17.89 -28.61 6.52
CA ASP A 83 17.61 -29.78 5.69
C ASP A 83 17.41 -31.10 6.46
N ASP A 84 17.21 -31.06 7.79
CA ASP A 84 16.97 -32.26 8.61
C ASP A 84 15.48 -32.66 8.71
N GLY A 85 14.60 -31.83 8.13
CA GLY A 85 13.15 -32.03 8.11
C GLY A 85 12.45 -31.78 9.45
N ARG A 86 13.15 -31.24 10.45
CA ARG A 86 12.60 -30.89 11.76
C ARG A 86 12.31 -29.40 11.86
N ASP A 87 11.54 -29.06 12.88
CA ASP A 87 11.17 -27.68 13.17
C ASP A 87 12.30 -26.95 13.93
N ASP A 88 12.82 -25.89 13.33
CA ASP A 88 13.89 -25.06 13.87
C ASP A 88 13.38 -23.82 14.62
N THR A 89 12.06 -23.64 14.77
CA THR A 89 11.46 -22.39 15.30
C THR A 89 12.09 -21.98 16.62
N ALA A 90 12.19 -22.91 17.56
CA ALA A 90 12.72 -22.63 18.89
C ALA A 90 14.21 -22.28 18.86
N ALA A 91 14.99 -22.97 18.03
CA ALA A 91 16.42 -22.74 17.90
C ALA A 91 16.72 -21.39 17.21
N ILE A 92 15.99 -21.08 16.15
CA ILE A 92 16.11 -19.79 15.47
C ILE A 92 15.69 -18.65 16.42
N GLN A 93 14.58 -18.81 17.14
CA GLN A 93 14.12 -17.79 18.09
C GLN A 93 15.13 -17.61 19.23
N ALA A 94 15.75 -18.69 19.73
CA ALA A 94 16.82 -18.59 20.72
C ALA A 94 18.04 -17.81 20.19
N GLY A 95 18.42 -18.03 18.92
CA GLY A 95 19.46 -17.24 18.26
C GLY A 95 19.11 -15.75 18.15
N LEU A 96 17.86 -15.44 17.80
CA LEU A 96 17.38 -14.06 17.71
C LEU A 96 17.34 -13.35 19.08
N ASP A 97 16.90 -14.07 20.12
CA ASP A 97 16.79 -13.55 21.48
C ASP A 97 18.18 -13.39 22.16
N ALA A 98 19.20 -14.08 21.66
CA ALA A 98 20.58 -14.00 22.17
C ALA A 98 21.41 -12.85 21.58
N LEU A 99 20.92 -12.17 20.54
CA LEU A 99 21.64 -11.06 19.93
C LEU A 99 21.75 -9.86 20.87
N GLU A 100 22.89 -9.19 20.83
CA GLU A 100 23.04 -7.82 21.33
C GLU A 100 22.62 -6.80 20.26
N PRO A 101 22.28 -5.55 20.64
CA PRO A 101 21.89 -4.54 19.67
C PRO A 101 22.93 -4.35 18.55
N GLY A 102 22.45 -4.37 17.30
CA GLY A 102 23.30 -4.25 16.11
C GLY A 102 23.98 -5.55 15.64
N GLN A 103 23.88 -6.65 16.39
CA GLN A 103 24.49 -7.93 15.99
C GLN A 103 23.71 -8.66 14.90
N TRP A 104 24.42 -9.57 14.23
CA TRP A 104 23.91 -10.31 13.10
C TRP A 104 23.69 -11.77 13.48
N LEU A 105 22.55 -12.33 13.08
CA LEU A 105 22.31 -13.77 13.05
C LEU A 105 22.40 -14.25 11.60
N VAL A 106 23.39 -15.10 11.35
CA VAL A 106 23.72 -15.62 10.03
C VAL A 106 23.13 -17.01 9.86
N PHE A 107 22.57 -17.23 8.68
CA PHE A 107 21.97 -18.48 8.26
C PHE A 107 22.77 -19.05 7.09
N PRO A 108 23.62 -20.06 7.36
CA PRO A 108 24.26 -20.83 6.31
C PRO A 108 23.24 -21.49 5.38
N ALA A 109 23.66 -21.81 4.16
CA ALA A 109 22.81 -22.41 3.15
C ALA A 109 22.06 -23.65 3.65
N GLY A 110 20.83 -23.81 3.17
CA GLY A 110 19.95 -24.92 3.49
C GLY A 110 18.55 -24.47 3.92
N THR A 111 17.65 -25.41 4.13
CA THR A 111 16.24 -25.16 4.45
C THR A 111 15.99 -25.30 5.95
N TYR A 112 15.54 -24.23 6.59
CA TYR A 112 15.13 -24.23 7.99
C TYR A 112 13.61 -24.17 8.07
N LEU A 113 13.00 -25.09 8.83
CA LEU A 113 11.55 -25.13 8.98
C LEU A 113 11.13 -24.30 10.20
N HIS A 114 10.04 -23.56 10.09
CA HIS A 114 9.43 -22.93 11.25
C HIS A 114 7.90 -23.00 11.22
N SER A 115 7.28 -23.40 12.33
CA SER A 115 5.82 -23.56 12.49
C SER A 115 5.15 -22.37 13.16
N GLN A 116 5.92 -21.35 13.57
CA GLN A 116 5.42 -20.09 14.11
C GLN A 116 6.23 -18.92 13.55
N ARG A 117 5.73 -17.69 13.72
CA ARG A 117 6.49 -16.49 13.42
C ARG A 117 7.80 -16.43 14.20
N LEU A 118 8.80 -15.85 13.56
CA LEU A 118 10.10 -15.54 14.17
C LEU A 118 10.10 -14.05 14.51
N ASN A 119 10.39 -13.69 15.76
CA ASN A 119 10.35 -12.30 16.20
C ASN A 119 11.75 -11.76 16.42
N VAL A 120 12.08 -10.70 15.69
CA VAL A 120 13.33 -9.96 15.80
C VAL A 120 13.08 -8.78 16.75
N ARG A 121 13.34 -9.01 18.03
CA ARG A 121 13.03 -8.05 19.12
C ARG A 121 14.22 -7.21 19.57
N VAL A 122 15.41 -7.51 19.06
CA VAL A 122 16.65 -6.82 19.42
C VAL A 122 16.86 -5.63 18.46
N PRO A 123 17.03 -4.40 18.98
CA PRO A 123 17.27 -3.23 18.13
C PRO A 123 18.51 -3.38 17.25
N GLY A 124 18.42 -3.00 15.98
CA GLY A 124 19.50 -3.09 15.01
C GLY A 124 19.90 -4.51 14.62
N ALA A 125 19.20 -5.54 15.09
CA ALA A 125 19.52 -6.92 14.75
C ALA A 125 19.37 -7.18 13.25
N VAL A 126 20.33 -7.91 12.67
CA VAL A 126 20.35 -8.24 11.26
C VAL A 126 20.21 -9.75 11.06
N LEU A 127 19.23 -10.16 10.29
CA LEU A 127 19.14 -11.53 9.78
C LEU A 127 19.80 -11.57 8.41
N TRP A 128 20.78 -12.45 8.26
CA TRP A 128 21.57 -12.54 7.03
C TRP A 128 21.62 -13.96 6.50
N SER A 129 21.20 -14.15 5.24
CA SER A 129 21.26 -15.42 4.54
C SER A 129 22.54 -15.55 3.72
N GLU A 130 23.19 -16.71 3.82
CA GLU A 130 24.26 -17.17 2.93
C GLU A 130 23.72 -18.25 1.96
N GLY A 131 22.47 -18.11 1.52
CA GLY A 131 21.75 -19.10 0.69
C GLY A 131 20.71 -19.92 1.46
N ALA A 132 20.20 -19.38 2.57
CA ALA A 132 19.21 -20.04 3.41
C ALA A 132 17.78 -19.89 2.87
N THR A 133 16.99 -20.94 3.02
CA THR A 133 15.53 -20.90 2.85
C THR A 133 14.85 -20.98 4.21
N LEU A 134 14.05 -19.98 4.56
CA LEU A 134 13.11 -20.09 5.67
C LEU A 134 11.77 -20.61 5.14
N LYS A 135 11.40 -21.83 5.53
CA LYS A 135 10.16 -22.48 5.10
C LYS A 135 9.16 -22.52 6.25
N ALA A 136 8.11 -21.71 6.14
CA ALA A 136 7.03 -21.73 7.11
C ALA A 136 6.12 -22.95 6.90
N THR A 137 5.76 -23.64 7.98
CA THR A 137 4.94 -24.87 7.93
C THR A 137 3.51 -24.67 8.44
N ASN A 138 3.18 -23.46 8.90
CA ASN A 138 1.88 -23.12 9.47
C ASN A 138 1.27 -21.87 8.81
N ALA A 139 0.22 -22.06 8.02
CA ALA A 139 -0.45 -20.98 7.28
C ALA A 139 -1.03 -19.87 8.18
N GLN A 140 -1.26 -20.13 9.47
CA GLN A 140 -1.82 -19.18 10.42
C GLN A 140 -0.75 -18.33 11.12
N ASP A 141 0.52 -18.71 11.05
CA ASP A 141 1.61 -18.07 11.80
C ASP A 141 2.99 -18.32 11.14
N GLN A 142 3.40 -17.43 10.23
CA GLN A 142 4.49 -17.68 9.27
C GLN A 142 5.42 -16.50 9.00
N ALA A 143 5.22 -15.37 9.66
CA ALA A 143 6.00 -14.17 9.37
C ALA A 143 7.40 -14.22 10.01
N VAL A 144 8.38 -13.60 9.36
CA VAL A 144 9.50 -13.00 10.09
C VAL A 144 9.08 -11.59 10.49
N MET A 145 8.93 -11.35 11.80
CA MET A 145 8.50 -10.08 12.37
C MET A 145 9.71 -9.25 12.81
N LEU A 146 9.95 -8.14 12.12
CA LEU A 146 10.87 -7.08 12.53
C LEU A 146 10.14 -6.20 13.56
N SER A 147 10.36 -6.50 14.85
CA SER A 147 9.62 -5.92 15.98
C SER A 147 10.43 -4.93 16.83
N ALA A 148 11.60 -4.52 16.33
CA ALA A 148 12.46 -3.53 16.97
C ALA A 148 13.03 -2.54 15.96
N ASP A 149 13.43 -1.36 16.44
CA ASP A 149 14.05 -0.33 15.60
C ASP A 149 15.32 -0.86 14.94
N GLY A 150 15.55 -0.55 13.67
CA GLY A 150 16.72 -0.98 12.91
C GLY A 150 16.78 -2.47 12.58
N ALA A 151 15.83 -3.28 13.05
CA ALA A 151 15.80 -4.71 12.73
C ALA A 151 15.67 -4.91 11.21
N SER A 152 16.49 -5.79 10.66
CA SER A 152 16.67 -5.92 9.22
C SER A 152 16.80 -7.38 8.75
N ILE A 153 16.39 -7.66 7.51
CA ILE A 153 16.48 -9.00 6.88
C ILE A 153 17.02 -8.91 5.45
N TYR A 154 17.99 -9.76 5.14
CA TYR A 154 18.71 -9.77 3.86
C TYR A 154 18.82 -11.15 3.21
N ASN A 155 18.56 -11.19 1.89
CA ASN A 155 18.98 -12.26 0.97
C ASN A 155 18.40 -13.66 1.25
N PHE A 156 17.27 -13.76 1.95
CA PHE A 156 16.61 -15.05 2.18
C PHE A 156 15.76 -15.48 1.00
N THR A 157 15.66 -16.79 0.79
CA THR A 157 14.47 -17.37 0.16
C THR A 157 13.44 -17.66 1.24
N LEU A 158 12.19 -17.26 1.03
CA LEU A 158 11.12 -17.43 1.98
C LEU A 158 9.95 -18.12 1.28
N THR A 159 9.61 -19.32 1.76
CA THR A 159 8.46 -20.10 1.28
C THR A 159 7.49 -20.39 2.43
N ALA A 160 6.27 -20.81 2.10
CA ALA A 160 5.26 -21.11 3.12
C ALA A 160 4.29 -22.21 2.67
N VAL A 161 3.78 -22.95 3.66
CA VAL A 161 2.52 -23.69 3.55
C VAL A 161 1.37 -22.70 3.70
N THR A 162 0.45 -22.70 2.74
CA THR A 162 -0.69 -21.79 2.65
C THR A 162 -1.99 -22.56 2.45
N GLY A 163 -3.11 -21.87 2.70
CA GLY A 163 -4.46 -22.38 2.45
C GLY A 163 -5.29 -21.32 1.74
N SER A 164 -6.28 -20.76 2.44
CA SER A 164 -7.04 -19.59 1.98
C SER A 164 -6.32 -18.28 2.30
N ARG A 165 -6.78 -17.18 1.67
CA ARG A 165 -6.38 -15.82 2.03
C ARG A 165 -6.77 -15.52 3.48
N LEU A 166 -5.84 -14.96 4.23
CA LEU A 166 -6.00 -14.51 5.61
C LEU A 166 -5.58 -13.03 5.75
N GLY A 167 -5.75 -12.45 6.94
CA GLY A 167 -5.78 -10.99 7.11
C GLY A 167 -4.86 -10.38 8.16
N ALA A 168 -4.04 -11.17 8.86
CA ALA A 168 -3.21 -10.70 9.96
C ALA A 168 -1.74 -10.46 9.56
N PRO A 169 -1.02 -9.56 10.25
CA PRO A 169 0.39 -9.29 9.98
C PRO A 169 1.29 -10.53 10.11
N TRP A 170 1.02 -11.39 11.09
CA TRP A 170 1.79 -12.63 11.29
C TRP A 170 1.49 -13.75 10.29
N GLN A 171 0.48 -13.54 9.43
CA GLN A 171 0.18 -14.39 8.28
C GLN A 171 0.84 -13.87 6.99
N SER A 172 1.58 -12.76 7.06
CA SER A 172 2.45 -12.32 5.95
C SER A 172 3.74 -13.13 5.95
N ARG A 173 4.64 -12.92 4.97
CA ARG A 173 5.94 -13.60 5.00
C ARG A 173 7.01 -12.80 5.75
N ILE A 174 7.06 -11.49 5.53
CA ILE A 174 7.93 -10.56 6.28
C ILE A 174 7.07 -9.38 6.76
N ALA A 175 7.19 -9.01 8.03
CA ALA A 175 6.45 -7.87 8.58
C ALA A 175 7.35 -6.92 9.38
N ILE A 176 7.24 -5.62 9.15
CA ILE A 176 7.59 -4.61 10.16
C ILE A 176 6.35 -4.43 11.03
N PHE A 177 6.37 -5.07 12.19
CA PHE A 177 5.24 -5.12 13.10
C PHE A 177 5.70 -5.57 14.50
N ASP A 178 5.07 -5.04 15.54
CA ASP A 178 5.27 -5.44 16.94
C ASP A 178 3.92 -5.87 17.53
N ARG A 179 3.04 -4.88 17.76
CA ARG A 179 1.69 -5.10 18.27
C ARG A 179 0.74 -4.01 17.80
N VAL A 180 -0.56 -4.31 17.84
CA VAL A 180 -1.62 -3.44 17.30
C VAL A 180 -1.79 -2.14 18.10
N ASP A 181 -1.67 -2.21 19.43
CA ASP A 181 -1.88 -1.09 20.35
C ASP A 181 -0.66 -0.17 20.50
N ARG A 182 0.44 -0.48 19.80
CA ARG A 182 1.62 0.39 19.75
C ARG A 182 1.25 1.70 19.08
N THR A 183 1.59 2.83 19.72
CA THR A 183 1.40 4.17 19.15
C THR A 183 2.68 4.75 18.58
N SER A 184 3.85 4.27 19.02
CA SER A 184 5.15 4.65 18.48
C SER A 184 5.47 3.92 17.18
N HIS A 185 6.27 4.55 16.33
CA HIS A 185 6.79 3.91 15.13
C HIS A 185 7.95 2.96 15.45
N LEU A 186 8.14 1.95 14.60
CA LEU A 186 9.39 1.20 14.46
C LEU A 186 10.27 1.96 13.47
N VAL A 187 11.51 2.27 13.85
CA VAL A 187 12.35 3.21 13.10
C VAL A 187 13.46 2.49 12.35
N GLY A 188 13.65 2.80 11.06
CA GLY A 188 14.86 2.43 10.32
C GLY A 188 14.97 0.95 9.91
N ASN A 189 13.85 0.23 9.79
CA ASN A 189 13.86 -1.18 9.40
C ASN A 189 14.18 -1.38 7.91
N VAL A 190 14.92 -2.44 7.58
CA VAL A 190 15.32 -2.77 6.21
C VAL A 190 14.91 -4.19 5.81
N ILE A 191 14.22 -4.31 4.67
CA ILE A 191 13.89 -5.57 4.01
C ILE A 191 14.52 -5.51 2.62
N ARG A 192 15.61 -6.24 2.39
CA ARG A 192 16.37 -6.13 1.14
C ARG A 192 16.79 -7.48 0.54
N GLY A 193 16.66 -7.61 -0.78
CA GLY A 193 17.21 -8.75 -1.52
C GLY A 193 16.53 -10.09 -1.25
N ASN A 194 15.35 -10.09 -0.62
CA ASN A 194 14.66 -11.32 -0.25
C ASN A 194 13.77 -11.85 -1.39
N HIS A 195 13.62 -13.17 -1.48
CA HIS A 195 12.75 -13.86 -2.41
C HIS A 195 11.59 -14.50 -1.66
N VAL A 196 10.46 -13.80 -1.55
CA VAL A 196 9.19 -14.30 -1.02
C VAL A 196 8.42 -14.99 -2.15
N ILE A 197 8.58 -16.31 -2.28
CA ILE A 197 8.14 -17.08 -3.45
C ILE A 197 7.42 -18.38 -3.05
N ASN A 198 6.65 -18.94 -3.99
CA ASN A 198 5.99 -20.22 -3.80
C ASN A 198 7.04 -21.35 -3.67
N GLY A 199 6.78 -22.31 -2.79
CA GLY A 199 7.66 -23.46 -2.56
C GLY A 199 7.31 -24.71 -3.37
N GLY A 200 6.24 -24.65 -4.17
CA GLY A 200 5.77 -25.78 -4.98
C GLY A 200 4.81 -25.36 -6.08
N ASP A 201 4.30 -26.36 -6.80
CA ASP A 201 3.47 -26.18 -7.98
C ASP A 201 2.06 -25.65 -7.65
N PRO A 202 1.39 -25.00 -8.62
CA PRO A 202 -0.04 -24.66 -8.50
C PRO A 202 -0.89 -25.86 -8.06
N GLY A 203 -1.86 -25.62 -7.16
CA GLY A 203 -2.73 -26.66 -6.61
C GLY A 203 -2.16 -27.40 -5.39
N THR A 204 -0.91 -27.13 -4.99
CA THR A 204 -0.33 -27.65 -3.74
C THR A 204 -0.45 -26.64 -2.60
N ALA A 205 -0.27 -27.10 -1.35
CA ALA A 205 -0.21 -26.19 -0.20
C ALA A 205 1.00 -25.23 -0.25
N LEU A 206 1.98 -25.48 -1.12
CA LEU A 206 3.15 -24.63 -1.34
C LEU A 206 3.01 -23.74 -2.59
N ALA A 207 1.83 -23.70 -3.22
CA ALA A 207 1.59 -22.94 -4.44
C ALA A 207 1.70 -21.42 -4.27
N ASN A 208 1.59 -20.93 -3.04
CA ASN A 208 1.65 -19.51 -2.68
C ASN A 208 2.80 -19.26 -1.68
N SER A 209 3.27 -18.02 -1.62
CA SER A 209 4.37 -17.60 -0.74
C SER A 209 3.92 -17.10 0.63
N ALA A 210 2.67 -16.65 0.73
CA ALA A 210 2.09 -16.11 1.96
C ALA A 210 0.56 -16.25 1.97
N SER A 211 0.00 -16.44 3.17
CA SER A 211 -1.45 -16.48 3.44
C SER A 211 -2.06 -15.08 3.43
N SER A 212 -1.28 -14.04 3.72
CA SER A 212 -1.70 -12.65 3.55
C SER A 212 -0.74 -11.91 2.60
N ALA A 213 -0.18 -10.76 2.99
CA ALA A 213 0.77 -10.02 2.16
C ALA A 213 2.13 -10.73 2.07
N GLY A 214 2.86 -10.50 0.99
CA GLY A 214 4.28 -10.91 0.93
C GLY A 214 5.12 -10.14 1.96
N ILE A 215 5.04 -8.81 1.88
CA ILE A 215 5.69 -7.87 2.81
C ILE A 215 4.64 -6.94 3.42
N PHE A 216 4.61 -6.84 4.75
CA PHE A 216 3.67 -5.99 5.49
C PHE A 216 4.42 -4.94 6.32
N VAL A 217 4.09 -3.67 6.15
CA VAL A 217 4.72 -2.54 6.84
C VAL A 217 3.68 -1.79 7.64
N TYR A 218 3.84 -1.75 8.96
CA TYR A 218 2.87 -1.15 9.87
C TYR A 218 3.57 -0.30 10.92
N ARG A 219 3.11 0.95 11.09
CA ARG A 219 3.69 1.91 12.03
C ARG A 219 5.20 1.99 11.92
N ALA A 220 5.73 2.08 10.70
CA ALA A 220 7.17 2.19 10.47
C ALA A 220 7.57 3.64 10.09
N ASP A 221 8.73 4.11 10.54
CA ASP A 221 9.30 5.41 10.18
C ASP A 221 10.71 5.19 9.62
N GLY A 222 11.02 5.73 8.44
CA GLY A 222 12.37 5.58 7.86
C GLY A 222 12.64 4.18 7.30
N PHE A 223 11.61 3.44 6.86
CA PHE A 223 11.77 2.06 6.39
C PHE A 223 12.29 1.96 4.95
N LEU A 224 12.94 0.83 4.64
CA LEU A 224 13.42 0.50 3.30
C LEU A 224 12.99 -0.91 2.88
N VAL A 225 12.27 -1.00 1.75
CA VAL A 225 11.92 -2.25 1.06
C VAL A 225 12.55 -2.19 -0.33
N ASP A 226 13.70 -2.85 -0.49
CA ASP A 226 14.58 -2.68 -1.66
C ASP A 226 15.00 -3.99 -2.31
N GLY A 227 14.81 -4.13 -3.63
CA GLY A 227 15.38 -5.26 -4.38
C GLY A 227 14.81 -6.62 -4.01
N ASN A 228 13.57 -6.70 -3.50
CA ASN A 228 12.94 -7.98 -3.16
C ASN A 228 12.14 -8.54 -4.34
N GLU A 229 12.02 -9.87 -4.40
CA GLU A 229 11.03 -10.56 -5.23
C GLU A 229 9.87 -11.02 -4.34
N VAL A 230 8.64 -10.66 -4.72
CA VAL A 230 7.40 -11.15 -4.09
C VAL A 230 6.55 -11.79 -5.17
N ARG A 231 6.28 -13.10 -5.05
CA ARG A 231 5.44 -13.85 -5.99
C ARG A 231 4.35 -14.63 -5.26
N ARG A 232 3.10 -14.58 -5.75
CA ARG A 232 1.98 -15.40 -5.27
C ARG A 232 1.71 -15.28 -3.77
N SER A 233 1.69 -14.06 -3.25
CA SER A 233 1.01 -13.80 -1.98
C SER A 233 -0.49 -13.94 -2.19
N LEU A 234 -1.22 -14.48 -1.21
CA LEU A 234 -2.68 -14.62 -1.31
C LEU A 234 -3.43 -13.28 -1.15
N SER A 235 -2.74 -12.24 -0.67
CA SER A 235 -3.17 -10.83 -0.68
C SER A 235 -2.12 -9.98 -1.43
N ASP A 236 -1.88 -8.77 -0.96
CA ASP A 236 -1.01 -7.78 -1.54
C ASP A 236 0.44 -8.26 -1.63
N GLY A 237 1.19 -7.76 -2.61
CA GLY A 237 2.64 -8.02 -2.66
C GLY A 237 3.36 -7.32 -1.52
N ILE A 238 3.26 -5.98 -1.51
CA ILE A 238 3.82 -5.10 -0.50
C ILE A 238 2.72 -4.17 0.00
N HIS A 239 2.41 -4.24 1.31
CA HIS A 239 1.34 -3.46 1.93
C HIS A 239 1.91 -2.50 2.99
N VAL A 240 1.71 -1.20 2.83
CA VAL A 240 2.15 -0.15 3.75
C VAL A 240 0.94 0.52 4.39
N THR A 241 0.83 0.42 5.71
CA THR A 241 -0.32 0.96 6.47
C THR A 241 0.06 1.42 7.88
N GLY A 242 -0.94 1.76 8.69
CA GLY A 242 -0.77 2.12 10.10
C GLY A 242 0.07 3.36 10.31
N GLY A 243 -0.11 4.41 9.51
CA GLY A 243 0.65 5.66 9.68
C GLY A 243 2.14 5.54 9.34
N SER A 244 2.55 4.51 8.60
CA SER A 244 3.94 4.34 8.18
C SER A 244 4.42 5.50 7.32
N ARG A 245 5.66 5.96 7.50
CA ARG A 245 6.16 7.18 6.87
C ARG A 245 7.66 7.22 6.62
N ASN A 246 8.08 8.22 5.83
CA ASN A 246 9.47 8.46 5.47
C ASN A 246 10.12 7.21 4.85
N GLY A 247 9.36 6.50 4.02
CA GLY A 247 9.70 5.16 3.56
C GLY A 247 10.08 5.09 2.10
N ARG A 248 10.74 3.98 1.72
CA ARG A 248 11.11 3.68 0.33
C ARG A 248 10.73 2.26 -0.03
N VAL A 249 9.98 2.12 -1.12
CA VAL A 249 9.64 0.84 -1.75
C VAL A 249 10.21 0.88 -3.17
N ILE A 250 11.42 0.34 -3.33
CA ILE A 250 12.22 0.54 -4.54
C ILE A 250 12.80 -0.75 -5.10
N ASN A 251 12.98 -0.81 -6.43
CA ASN A 251 13.65 -1.93 -7.11
C ASN A 251 13.04 -3.32 -6.87
N ASN A 252 11.78 -3.40 -6.44
CA ASN A 252 11.14 -4.69 -6.16
C ASN A 252 10.52 -5.28 -7.43
N VAL A 253 10.51 -6.61 -7.48
CA VAL A 253 9.80 -7.40 -8.48
C VAL A 253 8.58 -8.02 -7.80
N VAL A 254 7.37 -7.63 -8.22
CA VAL A 254 6.13 -8.18 -7.65
C VAL A 254 5.33 -8.89 -8.73
N ARG A 255 4.89 -10.12 -8.45
CA ARG A 255 4.22 -10.99 -9.43
C ARG A 255 3.03 -11.73 -8.83
N GLU A 256 1.95 -11.83 -9.61
CA GLU A 256 0.91 -12.85 -9.38
C GLU A 256 0.27 -12.78 -7.98
N THR A 257 0.16 -11.58 -7.41
CA THR A 257 -0.40 -11.35 -6.07
C THR A 257 -1.92 -11.52 -6.07
N GLY A 258 -2.49 -11.73 -4.89
CA GLY A 258 -3.93 -11.90 -4.70
C GLY A 258 -4.73 -10.65 -4.41
N ASP A 259 -4.05 -9.52 -4.41
CA ASP A 259 -4.61 -8.18 -4.35
C ASP A 259 -3.59 -7.21 -4.97
N ASP A 260 -3.60 -5.96 -4.56
CA ASP A 260 -2.63 -4.94 -4.94
C ASP A 260 -1.18 -5.42 -4.97
N MET A 261 -0.47 -5.10 -6.04
CA MET A 261 0.96 -5.46 -6.09
C MET A 261 1.76 -4.61 -5.09
N ILE A 262 1.51 -3.30 -5.05
CA ILE A 262 2.04 -2.39 -4.01
C ILE A 262 0.93 -1.46 -3.54
N ALA A 263 0.64 -1.46 -2.23
CA ALA A 263 -0.44 -0.68 -1.64
C ALA A 263 0.06 0.25 -0.53
N MET A 264 -0.39 1.50 -0.58
CA MET A 264 -0.28 2.47 0.52
C MET A 264 -1.70 2.79 0.98
N VAL A 265 -2.06 2.29 2.16
CA VAL A 265 -3.44 2.35 2.65
C VAL A 265 -3.50 2.96 4.04
N SER A 266 -4.33 4.01 4.19
CA SER A 266 -4.54 4.70 5.45
C SER A 266 -6.00 4.56 5.88
N TYR A 267 -6.25 3.65 6.82
CA TYR A 267 -7.54 3.49 7.47
C TYR A 267 -7.70 4.50 8.60
N LEU A 268 -8.81 5.25 8.67
CA LEU A 268 -9.12 6.11 9.83
C LEU A 268 -9.49 5.29 11.07
N ARG A 269 -9.96 4.05 10.87
CA ARG A 269 -10.48 3.17 11.90
C ARG A 269 -10.17 1.72 11.57
N THR A 270 -10.00 0.92 12.60
CA THR A 270 -9.90 -0.53 12.51
C THR A 270 -11.16 -1.13 13.12
N GLY A 271 -12.05 -1.73 12.32
CA GLY A 271 -13.32 -2.32 12.78
C GLY A 271 -14.48 -2.11 11.79
N ASP A 272 -15.71 -2.37 12.22
CA ASP A 272 -16.92 -2.19 11.40
C ASP A 272 -17.14 -0.73 10.98
N TRP A 273 -16.74 -0.42 9.75
CA TRP A 273 -16.91 0.88 9.11
C TRP A 273 -18.37 1.35 9.02
N MET A 274 -19.35 0.43 9.06
CA MET A 274 -20.77 0.79 9.05
C MET A 274 -21.20 1.42 10.37
N THR A 275 -20.49 1.14 11.46
CA THR A 275 -20.80 1.69 12.80
C THR A 275 -20.14 3.04 13.06
N GLU A 276 -19.17 3.44 12.24
CA GLU A 276 -18.51 4.74 12.37
C GLU A 276 -19.45 5.88 12.01
N THR A 277 -19.22 7.03 12.65
CA THR A 277 -20.02 8.25 12.44
C THR A 277 -19.11 9.45 12.22
N ALA A 278 -19.59 10.46 11.50
CA ALA A 278 -18.87 11.72 11.34
C ALA A 278 -18.45 12.35 12.68
N ALA A 279 -19.27 12.22 13.74
CA ALA A 279 -18.94 12.71 15.08
C ALA A 279 -17.75 11.96 15.72
N SER A 280 -17.74 10.62 15.63
CA SER A 280 -16.61 9.78 16.06
C SER A 280 -15.32 10.21 15.35
N LEU A 281 -15.36 10.28 14.02
CA LEU A 281 -14.20 10.62 13.19
C LEU A 281 -13.68 12.02 13.49
N SER A 282 -14.57 13.01 13.64
CA SER A 282 -14.17 14.41 13.88
C SER A 282 -13.52 14.60 15.25
N SER A 283 -13.94 13.83 16.25
CA SER A 283 -13.49 14.01 17.64
C SER A 283 -12.02 13.68 17.89
N THR A 284 -11.43 12.79 17.08
CA THR A 284 -10.03 12.35 17.21
C THR A 284 -9.18 12.69 15.98
N PHE A 285 -9.75 13.36 14.99
CA PHE A 285 -9.16 13.55 13.66
C PHE A 285 -7.70 14.03 13.71
N ALA A 286 -7.42 15.07 14.48
CA ALA A 286 -6.07 15.65 14.58
C ALA A 286 -5.04 14.67 15.17
N ALA A 287 -5.43 13.89 16.18
CA ALA A 287 -4.56 12.88 16.79
C ALA A 287 -4.34 11.69 15.85
N ASP A 288 -5.34 11.34 15.04
CA ASP A 288 -5.27 10.18 14.15
C ASP A 288 -4.39 10.43 12.92
N VAL A 289 -4.19 11.69 12.50
CA VAL A 289 -3.33 12.02 11.33
C VAL A 289 -1.96 11.38 11.47
N ASP A 290 -1.27 11.62 12.59
CA ASP A 290 0.07 11.10 12.80
C ASP A 290 0.10 9.59 13.10
N LEU A 291 -0.99 9.05 13.64
CA LEU A 291 -1.08 7.64 14.03
C LEU A 291 -1.43 6.72 12.85
N GLN A 292 -2.13 7.21 11.83
CA GLN A 292 -2.78 6.33 10.86
C GLN A 292 -2.50 6.70 9.40
N ARG A 293 -2.15 7.96 9.12
CA ARG A 293 -1.96 8.41 7.74
C ARG A 293 -0.58 8.06 7.23
N VAL A 294 -0.52 7.18 6.22
CA VAL A 294 0.70 6.85 5.50
C VAL A 294 1.18 8.09 4.76
N ARG A 295 2.44 8.48 4.97
CA ARG A 295 2.97 9.70 4.36
C ARG A 295 4.45 9.72 4.04
N ASN A 296 4.84 10.53 3.07
CA ASN A 296 6.25 10.68 2.67
C ASN A 296 6.88 9.34 2.25
N VAL A 297 6.28 8.67 1.25
CA VAL A 297 6.76 7.37 0.76
C VAL A 297 7.10 7.47 -0.73
N LEU A 298 8.31 7.04 -1.08
CA LEU A 298 8.76 6.88 -2.46
C LEU A 298 8.55 5.44 -2.92
N VAL A 299 7.75 5.26 -3.97
CA VAL A 299 7.55 4.01 -4.70
C VAL A 299 8.17 4.14 -6.07
N SER A 300 9.34 3.55 -6.27
CA SER A 300 10.11 3.83 -7.48
C SER A 300 10.87 2.65 -8.05
N ASN A 301 10.96 2.59 -9.38
CA ASN A 301 11.81 1.63 -10.06
C ASN A 301 11.40 0.16 -9.78
N ASN A 302 10.14 -0.06 -9.43
CA ASN A 302 9.58 -1.40 -9.24
C ASN A 302 9.03 -1.93 -10.57
N ASP A 303 9.05 -3.25 -10.71
CA ASP A 303 8.43 -3.96 -11.81
C ASP A 303 7.32 -4.84 -11.24
N VAL A 304 6.07 -4.53 -11.55
CA VAL A 304 4.89 -5.17 -10.97
C VAL A 304 3.99 -5.70 -12.08
N GLU A 305 3.61 -6.98 -12.00
CA GLU A 305 2.75 -7.60 -13.02
C GLU A 305 1.88 -8.79 -12.55
N GLY A 306 0.68 -8.89 -13.10
CA GLY A 306 -0.02 -10.17 -13.28
C GLY A 306 -0.78 -10.69 -12.05
N GLN A 307 -1.13 -9.82 -11.12
CA GLN A 307 -2.01 -10.13 -10.00
C GLN A 307 -3.38 -10.65 -10.46
N TYR A 308 -4.01 -11.50 -9.66
CA TYR A 308 -5.34 -12.06 -9.98
C TYR A 308 -6.51 -11.30 -9.39
N TRP A 309 -6.27 -10.33 -8.51
CA TRP A 309 -7.24 -9.35 -8.03
C TRP A 309 -6.52 -8.07 -7.62
N GLY A 310 -7.23 -6.95 -7.50
CA GLY A 310 -6.66 -5.68 -7.04
C GLY A 310 -5.96 -4.87 -8.15
N ARG A 311 -5.25 -3.83 -7.72
CA ARG A 311 -4.64 -2.79 -8.55
C ARG A 311 -3.14 -3.04 -8.75
N GLY A 312 -2.53 -2.29 -9.65
CA GLY A 312 -1.08 -2.32 -9.78
C GLY A 312 -0.42 -1.64 -8.58
N ILE A 313 -0.50 -0.31 -8.52
CA ILE A 313 -0.01 0.48 -7.37
C ILE A 313 -1.16 1.36 -6.85
N SER A 314 -1.43 1.32 -5.54
CA SER A 314 -2.55 2.06 -4.94
C SER A 314 -2.12 3.04 -3.85
N VAL A 315 -2.71 4.23 -3.85
CA VAL A 315 -2.69 5.19 -2.74
C VAL A 315 -4.13 5.40 -2.30
N VAL A 316 -4.48 4.81 -1.17
CA VAL A 316 -5.80 4.94 -0.56
C VAL A 316 -5.65 5.70 0.76
N GLY A 317 -5.89 7.01 0.72
CA GLY A 317 -5.79 7.92 1.88
C GLY A 317 -4.39 8.39 2.31
N GLY A 318 -3.39 8.37 1.42
CA GLY A 318 -2.01 8.81 1.75
C GLY A 318 -1.73 10.31 1.62
N ALA A 319 -0.57 10.75 2.11
CA ALA A 319 -0.02 12.09 1.84
C ALA A 319 1.44 12.07 1.39
N ASP A 320 1.86 13.02 0.55
CA ASP A 320 3.26 13.18 0.16
C ASP A 320 3.82 11.86 -0.42
N ILE A 321 3.14 11.31 -1.43
CA ILE A 321 3.52 10.02 -2.04
C ILE A 321 4.05 10.26 -3.44
N THR A 322 5.15 9.59 -3.79
CA THR A 322 5.68 9.60 -5.15
C THR A 322 5.66 8.18 -5.72
N ILE A 323 4.98 7.98 -6.84
CA ILE A 323 4.99 6.77 -7.67
C ILE A 323 5.75 7.10 -8.94
N ARG A 324 7.00 6.66 -9.10
CA ARG A 324 7.79 7.04 -10.28
C ARG A 324 8.64 5.95 -10.90
N SER A 325 8.79 6.00 -12.22
CA SER A 325 9.70 5.11 -12.97
C SER A 325 9.40 3.63 -12.74
N ASN A 326 8.14 3.26 -12.47
CA ASN A 326 7.73 1.88 -12.32
C ASN A 326 7.26 1.30 -13.65
N ARG A 327 7.47 0.00 -13.85
CA ARG A 327 6.76 -0.79 -14.86
C ARG A 327 5.57 -1.45 -14.19
N ILE A 328 4.37 -1.13 -14.65
CA ILE A 328 3.09 -1.63 -14.12
C ILE A 328 2.36 -2.28 -15.30
N ALA A 329 2.32 -3.61 -15.33
CA ALA A 329 1.79 -4.34 -16.47
C ALA A 329 0.74 -5.38 -16.06
N ARG A 330 -0.13 -5.74 -17.00
CA ARG A 330 -1.11 -6.84 -16.87
C ARG A 330 -1.90 -6.78 -15.55
N THR A 331 -2.36 -5.60 -15.18
CA THR A 331 -3.30 -5.43 -14.08
C THR A 331 -4.65 -5.96 -14.51
N THR A 332 -5.03 -7.15 -14.07
CA THR A 332 -6.07 -7.96 -14.74
C THR A 332 -7.50 -7.49 -14.51
N LEU A 333 -7.82 -6.94 -13.34
CA LEU A 333 -9.20 -6.71 -12.92
C LEU A 333 -9.52 -5.27 -12.47
N ALA A 334 -8.53 -4.47 -12.09
CA ALA A 334 -8.75 -3.10 -11.63
C ALA A 334 -7.79 -2.07 -12.26
N ALA A 335 -7.51 -0.96 -11.57
CA ALA A 335 -6.69 0.14 -12.09
C ALA A 335 -5.20 -0.22 -12.13
N GLY A 336 -4.47 0.29 -13.13
CA GLY A 336 -3.02 0.23 -13.13
C GLY A 336 -2.44 1.00 -11.94
N VAL A 337 -2.82 2.28 -11.82
CA VAL A 337 -2.58 3.11 -10.64
C VAL A 337 -3.91 3.61 -10.09
N LEU A 338 -4.12 3.49 -8.78
CA LEU A 338 -5.29 4.03 -8.09
C LEU A 338 -4.89 5.10 -7.08
N ILE A 339 -5.55 6.25 -7.15
CA ILE A 339 -5.49 7.31 -6.15
C ILE A 339 -6.90 7.55 -5.63
N ALA A 340 -7.16 7.13 -4.41
CA ALA A 340 -8.52 7.03 -3.92
C ALA A 340 -8.71 7.51 -2.49
N ARG A 341 -9.91 8.04 -2.24
CA ARG A 341 -10.57 7.91 -0.95
C ARG A 341 -11.77 6.99 -1.08
N GLU A 342 -11.81 5.94 -0.27
CA GLU A 342 -12.87 4.94 -0.25
C GLU A 342 -13.70 5.01 1.04
N ALA A 343 -15.01 5.19 0.87
CA ALA A 343 -15.95 5.33 1.98
C ALA A 343 -16.17 4.03 2.74
N ASN A 344 -16.38 2.95 2.01
CA ASN A 344 -16.61 1.60 2.50
C ASN A 344 -15.41 0.96 3.22
N TYR A 345 -14.31 1.71 3.42
CA TYR A 345 -13.18 1.35 4.26
C TYR A 345 -12.79 2.46 5.24
N VAL A 346 -13.58 3.54 5.28
CA VAL A 346 -13.38 4.73 6.13
C VAL A 346 -11.91 5.17 6.04
N THR A 347 -11.47 5.40 4.80
CA THR A 347 -10.08 5.78 4.53
C THR A 347 -9.90 7.28 4.58
N TRP A 348 -8.66 7.69 4.85
CA TRP A 348 -8.22 9.07 4.79
C TRP A 348 -8.41 9.66 3.38
N GLY A 349 -8.40 10.99 3.28
CA GLY A 349 -8.25 11.68 2.00
C GLY A 349 -6.81 11.60 1.47
N VAL A 350 -6.64 11.92 0.19
CA VAL A 350 -5.32 11.93 -0.45
C VAL A 350 -4.84 13.36 -0.66
N SER A 351 -3.56 13.62 -0.38
CA SER A 351 -2.95 14.92 -0.70
C SER A 351 -1.49 14.82 -1.14
N ASN A 352 -1.08 15.65 -2.11
CA ASN A 352 0.30 15.79 -2.56
C ASN A 352 0.87 14.46 -3.10
N VAL A 353 0.30 13.98 -4.20
CA VAL A 353 0.71 12.73 -4.85
C VAL A 353 1.28 13.00 -6.23
N LEU A 354 2.53 12.58 -6.44
CA LEU A 354 3.22 12.66 -7.73
C LEU A 354 3.28 11.28 -8.38
N VAL A 355 2.65 11.11 -9.54
CA VAL A 355 2.75 9.93 -10.40
C VAL A 355 3.58 10.30 -11.62
N GLN A 356 4.84 9.87 -11.69
CA GLN A 356 5.78 10.40 -12.69
C GLN A 356 6.53 9.33 -13.48
N GLY A 357 6.54 9.43 -14.81
CA GLY A 357 7.47 8.63 -15.62
C GLY A 357 7.24 7.11 -15.53
N ASN A 358 6.03 6.64 -15.24
CA ASN A 358 5.72 5.21 -15.18
C ASN A 358 5.30 4.68 -16.55
N SER A 359 5.59 3.41 -16.80
CA SER A 359 5.07 2.64 -17.94
C SER A 359 3.93 1.76 -17.45
N ILE A 360 2.71 2.07 -17.87
CA ILE A 360 1.48 1.37 -17.48
C ILE A 360 0.90 0.67 -18.70
N SER A 361 0.78 -0.66 -18.66
CA SER A 361 0.26 -1.42 -19.80
C SER A 361 -0.70 -2.54 -19.42
N ASP A 362 -1.53 -2.93 -20.38
CA ASP A 362 -2.39 -4.11 -20.32
C ASP A 362 -3.33 -4.11 -19.11
N VAL A 363 -3.97 -2.97 -18.86
CA VAL A 363 -4.89 -2.79 -17.74
C VAL A 363 -6.25 -3.34 -18.14
N GLN A 364 -6.63 -4.43 -17.50
CA GLN A 364 -7.87 -5.17 -17.69
C GLN A 364 -8.05 -5.77 -19.09
N THR A 365 -6.99 -5.87 -19.88
CA THR A 365 -7.04 -6.48 -21.22
C THR A 365 -6.64 -7.96 -21.20
N THR A 366 -5.98 -8.41 -20.14
CA THR A 366 -5.48 -9.78 -19.98
C THR A 366 -6.31 -10.57 -18.96
N THR A 367 -6.03 -11.87 -18.88
CA THR A 367 -6.44 -12.73 -17.76
C THR A 367 -5.26 -12.94 -16.80
N PRO A 368 -5.51 -13.28 -15.53
CA PRO A 368 -4.44 -13.64 -14.61
C PRO A 368 -3.60 -14.82 -15.11
N LEU A 369 -2.28 -14.72 -14.93
CA LEU A 369 -1.33 -15.80 -15.24
C LEU A 369 -1.40 -16.94 -14.22
N TYR A 370 -1.82 -16.61 -13.01
CA TYR A 370 -1.98 -17.53 -11.90
C TYR A 370 -3.24 -17.16 -11.12
N THR A 371 -3.96 -18.16 -10.63
CA THR A 371 -5.04 -18.02 -9.67
C THR A 371 -4.96 -19.18 -8.66
N PRO A 372 -5.20 -18.96 -7.37
CA PRO A 372 -5.19 -20.05 -6.39
C PRO A 372 -6.33 -21.03 -6.64
N ALA A 373 -6.20 -22.24 -6.09
CA ALA A 373 -7.26 -23.24 -6.16
C ALA A 373 -8.56 -22.69 -5.54
N GLY A 374 -9.68 -22.89 -6.22
CA GLY A 374 -10.98 -22.36 -5.78
C GLY A 374 -11.24 -20.89 -6.13
N TRP A 375 -10.33 -20.22 -6.84
CA TRP A 375 -10.61 -18.89 -7.37
C TRP A 375 -11.76 -18.95 -8.41
N PRO A 376 -12.71 -17.98 -8.41
CA PRO A 376 -13.88 -18.05 -9.27
C PRO A 376 -13.52 -18.07 -10.77
N THR A 377 -14.21 -18.90 -11.56
CA THR A 377 -13.96 -18.99 -13.02
C THR A 377 -14.46 -17.77 -13.80
N THR A 378 -15.35 -16.97 -13.19
CA THR A 378 -15.87 -15.72 -13.75
C THR A 378 -15.74 -14.63 -12.71
N VAL A 379 -14.94 -13.61 -13.01
CA VAL A 379 -14.81 -12.41 -12.16
C VAL A 379 -15.00 -11.17 -13.02
N SER A 380 -15.84 -10.27 -12.56
CA SER A 380 -16.09 -9.00 -13.23
C SER A 380 -14.88 -8.08 -13.12
N ARG A 381 -14.58 -7.41 -14.23
CA ARG A 381 -13.61 -6.33 -14.28
C ARG A 381 -14.25 -5.05 -13.74
N THR A 382 -13.49 -4.20 -13.06
CA THR A 382 -14.03 -2.97 -12.45
C THR A 382 -14.21 -1.82 -13.43
N TYR A 383 -13.65 -1.93 -14.64
CA TYR A 383 -13.61 -0.85 -15.62
C TYR A 383 -12.96 0.44 -15.12
N HIS A 384 -12.07 0.34 -14.12
CA HIS A 384 -11.21 1.47 -13.77
C HIS A 384 -10.28 1.84 -14.92
N GLY A 385 -9.85 3.10 -14.96
CA GLY A 385 -8.86 3.57 -15.92
C GLY A 385 -7.47 2.98 -15.71
N GLY A 386 -6.57 3.21 -16.67
CA GLY A 386 -5.15 2.91 -16.51
C GLY A 386 -4.55 3.64 -15.29
N ILE A 387 -4.91 4.93 -15.16
CA ILE A 387 -4.76 5.72 -13.93
C ILE A 387 -6.15 6.17 -13.49
N GLU A 388 -6.55 5.80 -12.28
CA GLU A 388 -7.86 6.08 -11.70
C GLU A 388 -7.71 7.03 -10.50
N ILE A 389 -8.46 8.13 -10.51
CA ILE A 389 -8.53 9.10 -9.40
C ILE A 389 -9.98 9.27 -8.99
N HIS A 390 -10.35 8.86 -7.76
CA HIS A 390 -11.70 9.07 -7.26
C HIS A 390 -11.75 9.40 -5.77
N ALA A 391 -12.86 9.97 -5.33
CA ALA A 391 -13.17 10.17 -3.93
C ALA A 391 -14.63 9.81 -3.74
N PHE A 392 -14.91 8.93 -2.81
CA PHE A 392 -16.25 8.73 -2.26
C PHE A 392 -16.29 9.37 -0.89
N ILE A 393 -17.43 9.87 -0.43
CA ILE A 393 -17.63 10.38 0.94
C ILE A 393 -19.01 9.98 1.44
N PHE A 394 -19.14 9.59 2.72
CA PHE A 394 -20.47 9.39 3.28
C PHE A 394 -21.18 10.72 3.49
N ASP A 395 -22.50 10.73 3.32
CA ASP A 395 -23.29 11.96 3.39
C ASP A 395 -23.26 12.62 4.78
N ASP A 396 -23.03 11.86 5.85
CA ASP A 396 -22.84 12.41 7.19
C ASP A 396 -21.46 13.07 7.37
N GLU A 397 -20.40 12.46 6.81
CA GLU A 397 -19.05 13.02 6.80
C GLU A 397 -18.97 14.30 5.98
N ARG A 398 -19.66 14.35 4.83
CA ARG A 398 -19.73 15.52 3.94
C ARG A 398 -20.29 16.76 4.65
N LYS A 399 -21.18 16.58 5.63
CA LYS A 399 -21.81 17.69 6.38
C LYS A 399 -20.88 18.32 7.42
N VAL A 400 -19.73 17.71 7.68
CA VAL A 400 -18.73 18.24 8.60
C VAL A 400 -17.58 18.83 7.78
N ASP A 401 -17.45 20.15 7.77
CA ASP A 401 -16.50 20.89 6.91
C ASP A 401 -15.05 20.39 7.01
N THR A 402 -14.60 20.06 8.23
CA THR A 402 -13.25 19.51 8.45
C THR A 402 -13.07 18.17 7.77
N LEU A 403 -14.04 17.25 7.89
CA LEU A 403 -13.99 15.96 7.22
C LEU A 403 -14.14 16.11 5.71
N ALA A 404 -15.08 16.91 5.23
CA ALA A 404 -15.25 17.17 3.80
C ALA A 404 -13.96 17.68 3.13
N THR A 405 -13.21 18.53 3.83
CA THR A 405 -11.94 19.08 3.34
C THR A 405 -10.78 18.09 3.44
N GLN A 406 -10.68 17.36 4.55
CA GLN A 406 -9.53 16.49 4.83
C GLN A 406 -9.66 15.10 4.20
N LEU A 407 -10.88 14.67 3.88
CA LEU A 407 -11.17 13.40 3.19
C LEU A 407 -11.26 13.56 1.66
N ALA A 408 -11.00 14.76 1.14
CA ALA A 408 -10.88 15.01 -0.28
C ALA A 408 -9.64 14.32 -0.89
N VAL A 409 -9.65 14.15 -2.21
CA VAL A 409 -8.45 13.81 -2.99
C VAL A 409 -7.94 15.06 -3.68
N ARG A 410 -6.73 15.50 -3.37
CA ARG A 410 -6.23 16.80 -3.83
C ARG A 410 -4.73 16.83 -4.09
N ASP A 411 -4.29 17.84 -4.83
CA ASP A 411 -2.87 18.08 -5.08
C ASP A 411 -2.21 16.85 -5.72
N VAL A 412 -2.77 16.39 -6.85
CA VAL A 412 -2.29 15.22 -7.59
C VAL A 412 -1.65 15.67 -8.89
N MET A 413 -0.43 15.23 -9.15
CA MET A 413 0.25 15.47 -10.43
C MET A 413 0.58 14.14 -11.10
N VAL A 414 0.13 13.98 -12.34
CA VAL A 414 0.40 12.85 -13.21
C VAL A 414 1.24 13.38 -14.37
N ASP A 415 2.53 13.06 -14.41
CA ASP A 415 3.49 13.68 -15.33
C ASP A 415 4.37 12.66 -16.05
N GLY A 416 4.43 12.74 -17.38
CA GLY A 416 5.40 11.93 -18.14
C GLY A 416 5.10 10.43 -18.18
N ASN A 417 3.88 10.00 -17.87
CA ASN A 417 3.51 8.58 -17.87
C ASN A 417 3.07 8.12 -19.26
N SER A 418 3.42 6.88 -19.62
CA SER A 418 2.85 6.18 -20.77
C SER A 418 1.80 5.18 -20.31
N VAL A 419 0.58 5.28 -20.86
CA VAL A 419 -0.52 4.35 -20.58
C VAL A 419 -0.97 3.71 -21.90
N THR A 420 -0.82 2.39 -22.01
CA THR A 420 -1.10 1.67 -23.26
C THR A 420 -1.90 0.40 -23.02
N GLY A 421 -2.98 0.19 -23.78
CA GLY A 421 -3.74 -1.06 -23.70
C GLY A 421 -4.58 -1.12 -22.43
N THR A 422 -5.62 -0.30 -22.35
CA THR A 422 -6.59 -0.32 -21.24
C THR A 422 -7.93 -0.84 -21.74
N LEU A 423 -8.65 -1.64 -20.95
CA LEU A 423 -10.03 -2.03 -21.31
C LEU A 423 -10.99 -0.83 -21.25
N ALA A 424 -10.79 0.05 -20.27
CA ALA A 424 -11.59 1.26 -20.06
C ALA A 424 -10.78 2.50 -20.48
N ASP A 425 -10.92 3.60 -19.73
CA ASP A 425 -10.24 4.85 -20.03
C ASP A 425 -8.72 4.78 -19.78
N GLY A 426 -7.94 5.62 -20.46
CA GLY A 426 -6.51 5.75 -20.20
C GLY A 426 -6.25 6.39 -18.83
N VAL A 427 -6.81 7.57 -18.62
CA VAL A 427 -6.87 8.26 -17.33
C VAL A 427 -8.31 8.62 -17.04
N ARG A 428 -8.77 8.30 -15.83
CA ARG A 428 -10.13 8.62 -15.38
C ARG A 428 -10.10 9.33 -14.03
N ILE A 429 -10.84 10.44 -13.97
CA ILE A 429 -10.98 11.26 -12.76
C ILE A 429 -12.46 11.41 -12.42
N GLY A 430 -12.80 11.22 -11.14
CA GLY A 430 -14.10 11.57 -10.59
C GLY A 430 -15.17 10.50 -10.76
N GLU A 431 -14.78 9.23 -10.86
CA GLU A 431 -15.74 8.14 -10.74
C GLU A 431 -16.54 8.26 -9.43
N GLY A 432 -17.86 8.02 -9.50
CA GLY A 432 -18.78 8.26 -8.39
C GLY A 432 -19.43 9.65 -8.38
N THR A 433 -18.99 10.58 -9.24
CA THR A 433 -19.66 11.88 -9.38
C THR A 433 -21.09 11.69 -9.91
N GLY A 434 -22.07 12.23 -9.18
CA GLY A 434 -23.49 12.09 -9.52
C GLY A 434 -24.07 10.69 -9.25
N VAL A 435 -23.28 9.79 -8.66
CA VAL A 435 -23.70 8.45 -8.26
C VAL A 435 -23.69 8.37 -6.73
N SER A 436 -24.75 7.81 -6.16
CA SER A 436 -24.85 7.52 -4.73
C SER A 436 -25.10 6.03 -4.52
N THR A 437 -24.33 5.44 -3.61
CA THR A 437 -24.46 4.04 -3.21
C THR A 437 -24.87 3.98 -1.75
N THR A 438 -26.01 3.34 -1.48
CA THR A 438 -26.46 3.08 -0.11
C THR A 438 -26.00 1.71 0.32
N TYR A 439 -25.21 1.68 1.38
CA TYR A 439 -24.82 0.47 2.06
C TYR A 439 -25.79 0.19 3.21
N SER A 440 -26.13 -1.07 3.40
CA SER A 440 -27.02 -1.53 4.46
C SER A 440 -26.41 -2.75 5.13
N GLY A 441 -26.52 -2.81 6.45
CA GLY A 441 -26.02 -3.92 7.25
C GLY A 441 -26.71 -3.98 8.62
N LEU A 442 -26.17 -4.83 9.49
CA LEU A 442 -26.61 -4.97 10.87
C LEU A 442 -25.45 -4.58 11.79
N ARG A 443 -25.75 -3.85 12.86
CA ARG A 443 -24.80 -3.64 13.95
C ARG A 443 -24.67 -4.93 14.78
N ALA A 444 -23.66 -4.97 15.65
CA ALA A 444 -23.44 -6.07 16.59
C ALA A 444 -24.64 -6.37 17.52
N ASP A 445 -25.51 -5.38 17.78
CA ASP A 445 -26.74 -5.55 18.57
C ASP A 445 -27.96 -6.02 17.75
N GLY A 446 -27.78 -6.31 16.46
CA GLY A 446 -28.83 -6.73 15.54
C GLY A 446 -29.67 -5.60 14.96
N SER A 447 -29.42 -4.33 15.34
CA SER A 447 -30.10 -3.18 14.75
C SER A 447 -29.62 -2.92 13.32
N SER A 448 -30.51 -2.47 12.43
CA SER A 448 -30.11 -2.09 11.08
C SER A 448 -29.32 -0.79 11.06
N VAL A 449 -28.34 -0.73 10.17
CA VAL A 449 -27.57 0.47 9.84
C VAL A 449 -27.54 0.66 8.34
N SER A 450 -27.69 1.91 7.91
CA SER A 450 -27.55 2.27 6.51
C SER A 450 -26.78 3.58 6.39
N ARG A 451 -25.84 3.63 5.45
CA ARG A 451 -25.02 4.81 5.14
C ARG A 451 -24.95 4.97 3.63
N THR A 452 -25.19 6.18 3.15
CA THR A 452 -25.08 6.51 1.72
C THR A 452 -23.78 7.23 1.46
N ALA A 453 -22.99 6.69 0.53
CA ALA A 453 -21.79 7.33 0.00
C ALA A 453 -22.07 7.90 -1.37
N SER A 454 -21.41 9.00 -1.69
CA SER A 454 -21.53 9.71 -2.95
C SER A 454 -20.18 10.31 -3.36
N GLY A 455 -20.03 10.76 -4.61
CA GLY A 455 -18.78 11.37 -5.09
C GLY A 455 -18.31 12.55 -4.22
N GLY A 456 -17.15 12.42 -3.60
CA GLY A 456 -16.51 13.39 -2.72
C GLY A 456 -15.73 14.47 -3.47
N ALA A 457 -15.14 15.39 -2.73
CA ALA A 457 -14.35 16.46 -3.31
C ALA A 457 -13.04 15.91 -3.88
N ILE A 458 -12.76 16.25 -5.13
CA ILE A 458 -11.47 16.07 -5.77
C ILE A 458 -11.04 17.45 -6.26
N GLY A 459 -9.77 17.82 -6.15
CA GLY A 459 -9.36 19.18 -6.50
C GLY A 459 -7.87 19.35 -6.77
N ARG A 460 -7.51 20.27 -7.66
CA ARG A 460 -6.10 20.59 -7.96
C ARG A 460 -5.36 19.37 -8.48
N VAL A 461 -5.77 18.93 -9.67
CA VAL A 461 -5.13 17.83 -10.40
C VAL A 461 -4.36 18.40 -11.59
N SER A 462 -3.16 17.90 -11.83
CA SER A 462 -2.33 18.24 -12.98
C SER A 462 -2.07 16.99 -13.83
N LEU A 463 -2.39 17.04 -15.11
CA LEU A 463 -2.11 15.99 -16.09
C LEU A 463 -1.13 16.53 -17.13
N ARG A 464 0.10 16.04 -17.14
CA ARG A 464 1.19 16.61 -17.93
C ARG A 464 1.95 15.53 -18.70
N SER A 465 2.37 15.86 -19.91
CA SER A 465 3.31 15.03 -20.68
C SER A 465 2.86 13.56 -20.82
N LEU A 466 1.56 13.31 -20.98
CA LEU A 466 1.01 11.95 -21.00
C LEU A 466 1.01 11.37 -22.41
N ALA A 467 1.40 10.10 -22.53
CA ALA A 467 1.29 9.33 -23.75
C ALA A 467 0.24 8.24 -23.59
N LEU A 468 -0.92 8.42 -24.20
CA LEU A 468 -2.06 7.52 -24.09
C LEU A 468 -2.26 6.78 -25.41
N SER A 469 -2.45 5.46 -25.37
CA SER A 469 -2.71 4.68 -26.59
C SER A 469 -3.48 3.41 -26.29
N ALA A 470 -4.16 2.88 -27.30
CA ALA A 470 -4.94 1.65 -27.24
C ALA A 470 -5.89 1.58 -26.03
N THR A 471 -6.65 2.65 -25.81
CA THR A 471 -7.67 2.71 -24.75
C THR A 471 -9.00 2.18 -25.27
N GLY A 472 -9.66 1.32 -24.50
CA GLY A 472 -10.93 0.71 -24.90
C GLY A 472 -12.10 1.68 -24.84
N TYR A 473 -12.06 2.67 -23.93
CA TYR A 473 -12.98 3.81 -23.89
C TYR A 473 -12.26 5.10 -24.30
N LYS A 474 -12.29 6.16 -23.47
CA LYS A 474 -11.67 7.44 -23.79
C LYS A 474 -10.20 7.45 -23.37
N PRO A 475 -9.33 8.16 -24.09
CA PRO A 475 -7.97 8.40 -23.60
C PRO A 475 -7.99 9.10 -22.23
N LEU A 476 -8.83 10.14 -22.10
CA LEU A 476 -9.01 10.91 -20.88
C LEU A 476 -10.51 11.05 -20.60
N GLU A 477 -10.93 10.80 -19.36
CA GLU A 477 -12.29 11.02 -18.88
C GLU A 477 -12.28 11.79 -17.54
N ILE A 478 -12.96 12.94 -17.49
CA ILE A 478 -13.06 13.79 -16.30
C ILE A 478 -14.54 13.96 -15.95
N LYS A 479 -15.02 13.18 -14.97
CA LYS A 479 -16.41 13.21 -14.49
C LYS A 479 -16.53 14.15 -13.31
N THR A 480 -16.88 15.42 -13.55
CA THR A 480 -17.01 16.41 -12.45
C THR A 480 -18.27 17.24 -12.64
N GLN A 481 -19.17 17.22 -11.67
CA GLN A 481 -20.39 18.03 -11.66
C GLN A 481 -20.55 18.63 -10.25
N PRO A 482 -20.68 19.96 -10.12
CA PRO A 482 -20.38 20.95 -11.14
C PRO A 482 -18.86 21.09 -11.32
N THR A 483 -18.43 21.15 -12.58
CA THR A 483 -17.04 21.18 -13.06
C THR A 483 -16.15 22.27 -12.44
N THR A 484 -16.68 23.29 -11.75
CA THR A 484 -15.94 24.49 -11.35
C THR A 484 -15.05 24.34 -10.11
N THR A 485 -15.18 23.26 -9.33
CA THR A 485 -14.45 23.09 -8.06
C THR A 485 -13.21 22.21 -8.16
N MET A 486 -13.08 21.42 -9.22
CA MET A 486 -12.06 20.38 -9.38
C MET A 486 -10.69 20.91 -9.85
N ASN A 487 -10.63 22.04 -10.59
CA ASN A 487 -9.40 22.62 -11.17
C ASN A 487 -8.42 21.55 -11.71
N VAL A 488 -8.69 21.05 -12.92
CA VAL A 488 -7.82 20.08 -13.60
C VAL A 488 -7.00 20.80 -14.66
N TYR A 489 -5.69 20.93 -14.42
CA TYR A 489 -4.76 21.47 -15.39
C TYR A 489 -4.25 20.37 -16.31
N CYS A 490 -4.20 20.63 -17.63
CA CYS A 490 -3.69 19.68 -18.61
C CYS A 490 -2.63 20.33 -19.51
N GLU A 491 -1.54 19.64 -19.78
CA GLU A 491 -0.46 20.11 -20.66
C GLU A 491 0.18 18.92 -21.41
N ALA A 492 0.44 19.09 -22.71
CA ALA A 492 1.20 18.12 -23.51
C ALA A 492 0.69 16.66 -23.41
N ILE A 493 -0.63 16.46 -23.45
CA ILE A 493 -1.25 15.13 -23.50
C ILE A 493 -1.34 14.69 -24.96
N THR A 494 -0.99 13.44 -25.23
CA THR A 494 -1.12 12.81 -26.55
C THR A 494 -1.98 11.56 -26.47
N SER A 495 -2.78 11.32 -27.51
CA SER A 495 -3.53 10.09 -27.75
C SER A 495 -3.13 9.53 -29.11
N GLN A 496 -2.64 8.30 -29.15
CA GLN A 496 -2.15 7.67 -30.39
C GLN A 496 -1.12 8.53 -31.14
N GLY A 497 -0.27 9.25 -30.39
CA GLY A 497 0.75 10.16 -30.92
C GLY A 497 0.24 11.52 -31.38
N ALA A 498 -1.08 11.78 -31.40
CA ALA A 498 -1.65 13.08 -31.71
C ALA A 498 -1.95 13.89 -30.43
N PRO A 499 -1.80 15.23 -30.42
CA PRO A 499 -2.20 16.06 -29.29
C PRO A 499 -3.67 15.85 -28.90
N LEU A 500 -3.95 15.79 -27.59
CA LEU A 500 -5.30 15.66 -27.02
C LEU A 500 -5.62 16.89 -26.16
N THR A 501 -6.79 17.49 -26.40
CA THR A 501 -7.36 18.57 -25.58
C THR A 501 -8.71 18.13 -25.02
N ASP A 502 -9.00 18.46 -23.76
CA ASP A 502 -10.29 18.21 -23.12
C ASP A 502 -10.84 19.53 -22.54
N ALA A 503 -12.12 19.82 -22.74
CA ALA A 503 -12.74 21.08 -22.29
C ALA A 503 -12.86 21.18 -20.76
N SER A 504 -12.74 20.05 -20.05
CA SER A 504 -12.71 19.97 -18.60
C SER A 504 -11.34 20.35 -18.02
N CYS A 505 -10.33 20.54 -18.88
CA CYS A 505 -9.02 21.04 -18.49
C CYS A 505 -9.04 22.57 -18.40
N PHE A 506 -8.95 23.11 -17.19
CA PHE A 506 -8.94 24.55 -16.93
C PHE A 506 -8.16 24.88 -15.66
N GLY A 507 -7.82 26.16 -15.49
CA GLY A 507 -7.15 26.67 -14.30
C GLY A 507 -5.63 26.54 -14.36
N ALA A 508 -4.98 26.63 -13.19
CA ALA A 508 -3.53 26.67 -13.08
C ALA A 508 -2.98 25.36 -12.51
N ALA A 509 -1.79 24.98 -12.98
CA ALA A 509 -1.07 23.82 -12.46
C ALA A 509 -0.81 23.98 -10.95
N PRO A 510 -1.27 23.05 -10.10
CA PRO A 510 -0.93 23.06 -8.69
C PRO A 510 0.55 22.72 -8.47
N ILE A 511 1.09 23.18 -7.35
CA ILE A 511 2.42 22.75 -6.88
C ILE A 511 2.23 21.41 -6.18
N VAL A 512 2.83 20.36 -6.75
CA VAL A 512 2.85 19.01 -6.18
C VAL A 512 4.31 18.56 -6.14
N SER A 513 4.81 18.25 -4.95
CA SER A 513 6.17 17.74 -4.75
C SER A 513 6.21 16.22 -4.66
N GLY A 514 5.11 15.60 -4.22
CA GLY A 514 5.12 14.22 -3.75
C GLY A 514 6.00 14.05 -2.50
N ALA A 515 6.53 12.84 -2.32
CA ALA A 515 7.46 12.49 -1.25
C ALA A 515 8.78 13.29 -1.37
N THR A 516 9.33 13.70 -0.22
CA THR A 516 10.67 14.31 -0.13
C THR A 516 11.79 13.27 -0.13
N MET A 517 11.44 11.98 -0.03
CA MET A 517 12.37 10.86 -0.07
C MET A 517 13.08 10.77 -1.42
N SER A 518 14.39 10.52 -1.39
CA SER A 518 15.19 10.24 -2.58
C SER A 518 15.57 8.75 -2.66
N CYS A 519 16.06 8.29 -3.82
CA CYS A 519 16.55 6.92 -3.94
C CYS A 519 17.71 6.63 -2.98
N SER A 520 18.60 7.62 -2.79
CA SER A 520 19.80 7.51 -1.96
C SER A 520 19.54 8.05 -0.55
N GLY A 521 19.64 7.17 0.45
CA GLY A 521 19.56 7.50 1.86
C GLY A 521 19.92 6.26 2.66
N ALA A 522 20.81 6.40 3.64
CA ALA A 522 20.94 5.38 4.67
C ALA A 522 19.68 5.43 5.52
#